data_AF-A0A068UQM8-F1
#
_entry.id   AF-A0A068UQM8-F1
#
_cell.length_a   1.000
_cell.length_b   1.000
_cell.length_c   1.000
_cell.angle_alpha   90.00
_cell.angle_beta   90.00
_cell.angle_gamma   90.00
#
_symmetry.space_group_name_H-M   'P 1'
#
loop_
_entity.id
_entity.type
_entity.pdbx_description
1 polymer ?
#
loop_
_entity_poly.entity_id
_entity_poly.type
_entity_poly.pdbx_seq_one_letter_code
_entity_poly.pdbx_strand_id
1 'polypeptide(L)'
;MFICRLNQFRLMLESLKKPMPEVESREAKVNRLKELLDGKKYLLVLDDVWNKESALWNEFIGSLRGTSQAMRSWILVTTRDQQVVDIMKISSHQEYSLKELLDHQCWLILKENAFGTRQVPNRLQDIGFKIAQKCRGLPLAASVLGGMLCDKGIDE
;
A
#
# COMPACT_ATOMS: atom_id res chain seq x y z
N MET A 1 2.45 -3.85 12.58
CA MET A 1 1.88 -3.29 11.34
C MET A 1 1.88 -4.41 10.33
N PHE A 2 0.71 -4.91 9.94
CA PHE A 2 0.60 -6.01 8.98
C PHE A 2 0.19 -5.43 7.63
N ILE A 3 1.07 -5.53 6.63
CA ILE A 3 0.77 -5.22 5.23
C ILE A 3 0.46 -6.56 4.57
N CYS A 4 -0.79 -6.78 4.17
CA CYS A 4 -1.21 -8.03 3.56
C CYS A 4 -1.83 -7.76 2.20
N ARG A 5 -1.25 -8.32 1.14
CA ARG A 5 -2.01 -8.59 -0.08
C ARG A 5 -3.06 -9.66 0.25
N LEU A 6 -4.29 -9.56 -0.28
CA LEU A 6 -5.37 -10.53 0.04
C LEU A 6 -4.98 -12.01 -0.16
N ASN A 7 -3.97 -12.31 -0.96
CA ASN A 7 -3.48 -13.68 -1.16
C ASN A 7 -2.48 -14.16 -0.09
N GLN A 8 -2.16 -13.33 0.92
CA GLN A 8 -1.13 -13.59 1.92
C GLN A 8 -1.67 -13.74 3.36
N PHE A 9 -2.97 -14.01 3.54
CA PHE A 9 -3.55 -14.26 4.89
C PHE A 9 -2.78 -15.32 5.69
N ARG A 10 -2.25 -16.34 5.01
CA ARG A 10 -1.39 -17.36 5.61
C ARG A 10 -0.14 -16.75 6.25
N LEU A 11 0.55 -15.84 5.55
CA LEU A 11 1.75 -15.17 6.04
C LEU A 11 1.45 -14.27 7.25
N MET A 12 0.25 -13.68 7.32
CA MET A 12 -0.19 -12.91 8.49
C MET A 12 -0.28 -13.78 9.76
N LEU A 13 -0.88 -14.96 9.64
CA LEU A 13 -1.09 -15.88 10.75
C LEU A 13 0.21 -16.57 11.17
N GLU A 14 1.08 -16.90 10.22
CA GLU A 14 2.43 -17.42 10.46
C GLU A 14 3.32 -16.39 11.19
N SER A 15 3.24 -15.11 10.80
CA SER A 15 3.95 -14.03 11.50
C SER A 15 3.47 -13.84 12.94
N LEU A 16 2.24 -14.26 13.25
CA LEU A 16 1.65 -14.25 14.60
C LEU A 16 1.98 -15.53 15.39
N LYS A 17 2.88 -16.38 14.89
CA LYS A 17 3.31 -17.67 15.47
C LYS A 17 2.14 -18.63 15.76
N LYS A 18 1.00 -18.49 15.08
CA LYS A 18 -0.11 -19.45 15.15
C LYS A 18 0.03 -20.44 13.98
N PRO A 19 0.34 -21.74 14.23
CA PRO A 19 0.57 -22.72 13.16
C PRO A 19 -0.73 -23.02 12.39
N MET A 20 -0.71 -22.86 11.06
CA MET A 20 -1.84 -23.18 10.20
C MET A 20 -1.69 -24.57 9.55
N PRO A 21 -2.72 -25.41 9.59
CA PRO A 21 -2.87 -26.55 8.68
C PRO A 21 -2.89 -26.08 7.22
N GLU A 22 -2.33 -26.91 6.33
CA GLU A 22 -2.11 -26.58 4.92
C GLU A 22 -3.42 -26.43 4.11
N VAL A 23 -4.50 -27.06 4.59
CA VAL A 23 -5.85 -27.01 4.01
C VAL A 23 -6.86 -26.60 5.09
N GLU A 24 -6.98 -25.31 5.34
CA GLU A 24 -8.08 -24.72 6.13
C GLU A 24 -9.07 -23.98 5.23
N SER A 25 -10.36 -24.06 5.57
CA SER A 25 -11.41 -23.28 4.90
C SER A 25 -11.22 -21.79 5.14
N ARG A 26 -11.88 -20.96 4.32
CA ARG A 26 -11.81 -19.50 4.46
C ARG A 26 -12.39 -19.04 5.80
N GLU A 27 -13.48 -19.66 6.23
CA GLU A 27 -14.17 -19.36 7.49
C GLU A 27 -13.27 -19.66 8.69
N ALA A 28 -12.52 -20.77 8.65
CA ALA A 28 -11.57 -21.13 9.71
C ALA A 28 -10.47 -20.07 9.86
N LYS A 29 -9.90 -19.61 8.75
CA LYS A 29 -8.86 -18.55 8.74
C LYS A 29 -9.40 -17.23 9.29
N VAL A 30 -10.62 -16.86 8.89
CA VAL A 30 -11.30 -15.65 9.37
C VAL A 30 -11.57 -15.74 10.87
N ASN A 31 -12.11 -16.85 11.36
CA ASN A 31 -12.38 -17.03 12.79
C ASN A 31 -11.10 -17.00 13.63
N ARG A 32 -10.02 -17.60 13.13
CA ARG A 32 -8.73 -17.55 13.81
C ARG A 32 -8.13 -16.15 13.87
N LEU A 33 -8.33 -15.36 12.81
CA LEU A 33 -7.96 -13.94 12.80
C LEU A 33 -8.79 -13.16 13.82
N LYS A 34 -10.09 -13.42 13.94
CA LYS A 34 -10.93 -12.80 14.99
C LYS A 34 -10.39 -13.10 16.38
N GLU A 35 -10.17 -14.37 16.72
CA GLU A 35 -9.61 -14.76 18.03
C GLU A 35 -8.26 -14.10 18.31
N LEU A 36 -7.45 -13.88 17.27
CA LEU A 36 -6.17 -13.22 17.41
C LEU A 36 -6.29 -11.73 17.74
N LEU A 37 -7.29 -11.08 17.15
CA LEU A 37 -7.55 -9.66 17.27
C LEU A 37 -8.49 -9.32 18.43
N ASP A 38 -9.20 -10.31 18.96
CA ASP A 38 -10.15 -10.13 20.06
C ASP A 38 -9.49 -9.54 21.30
N GLY A 39 -10.15 -8.55 21.90
CA GLY A 39 -9.64 -7.78 23.03
C GLY A 39 -8.39 -6.94 22.75
N LYS A 40 -7.91 -6.82 21.50
CA LYS A 40 -6.68 -6.10 21.15
C LYS A 40 -6.95 -4.88 20.27
N LYS A 41 -6.09 -3.87 20.45
CA LYS A 41 -5.96 -2.76 19.50
C LYS A 41 -5.11 -3.20 18.31
N TYR A 42 -5.60 -3.01 17.09
CA TYR A 42 -4.88 -3.38 15.88
C TYR A 42 -4.96 -2.33 14.76
N LEU A 43 -3.95 -2.36 13.88
CA LEU A 43 -3.99 -1.74 12.55
C LEU A 43 -3.77 -2.86 11.52
N LEU A 44 -4.80 -3.13 10.74
CA LEU A 44 -4.78 -4.12 9.66
C LEU A 44 -4.67 -3.39 8.32
N VAL A 45 -3.61 -3.63 7.55
CA VAL A 45 -3.44 -3.05 6.22
C VAL A 45 -3.69 -4.13 5.16
N LEU A 46 -4.74 -3.94 4.36
CA LEU A 46 -5.08 -4.78 3.22
C LEU A 46 -4.58 -4.08 1.95
N ASP A 47 -3.47 -4.56 1.42
CA ASP A 47 -2.80 -3.99 0.27
C ASP A 47 -3.31 -4.59 -1.06
N ASP A 48 -3.41 -3.76 -2.10
CA ASP A 48 -3.71 -4.17 -3.48
C ASP A 48 -4.99 -5.01 -3.61
N VAL A 49 -6.12 -4.44 -3.17
CA VAL A 49 -7.42 -5.12 -3.13
C VAL A 49 -8.19 -5.00 -4.46
N TRP A 50 -8.70 -6.13 -4.98
CA TRP A 50 -9.47 -6.18 -6.24
C TRP A 50 -10.84 -6.88 -6.14
N ASN A 51 -11.19 -7.46 -4.98
CA ASN A 51 -12.45 -8.20 -4.83
C ASN A 51 -13.65 -7.24 -4.80
N LYS A 52 -14.65 -7.50 -5.64
CA LYS A 52 -15.86 -6.66 -5.84
C LYS A 52 -17.13 -7.28 -5.28
N GLU A 53 -17.02 -8.36 -4.52
CA GLU A 53 -18.16 -9.03 -3.91
C GLU A 53 -18.52 -8.35 -2.59
N SER A 54 -19.52 -7.46 -2.64
CA SER A 54 -19.97 -6.70 -1.46
C SER A 54 -20.38 -7.59 -0.28
N ALA A 55 -21.03 -8.74 -0.54
CA ALA A 55 -21.42 -9.69 0.49
C ALA A 55 -20.21 -10.21 1.28
N LEU A 56 -19.13 -10.57 0.58
CA LEU A 56 -17.90 -11.05 1.18
C LEU A 56 -17.20 -9.98 2.03
N TRP A 57 -17.26 -8.72 1.62
CA TRP A 57 -16.72 -7.60 2.38
C TRP A 57 -17.51 -7.33 3.63
N ASN A 58 -18.84 -7.27 3.53
CA ASN A 58 -19.71 -7.06 4.68
C ASN A 58 -19.59 -8.20 5.68
N GLU A 59 -19.49 -9.45 5.20
CA GLU A 59 -19.21 -10.60 6.04
C GLU A 59 -17.85 -10.43 6.73
N PHE A 60 -16.77 -10.20 5.98
CA PHE A 60 -15.41 -10.08 6.53
C PHE A 60 -15.27 -8.94 7.55
N ILE A 61 -15.76 -7.75 7.22
CA ILE A 61 -15.71 -6.57 8.09
C ILE A 61 -16.64 -6.78 9.30
N GLY A 62 -17.85 -7.29 9.10
CA GLY A 62 -18.77 -7.64 10.19
C GLY A 62 -18.16 -8.67 11.14
N SER A 63 -17.42 -9.62 10.57
CA SER A 63 -16.64 -10.63 11.30
C SER A 63 -15.64 -10.00 12.29
N LEU A 64 -15.03 -8.87 11.92
CA LEU A 64 -14.03 -8.18 12.73
C LEU A 64 -14.66 -7.15 13.70
N ARG A 65 -15.86 -6.65 13.39
CA ARG A 65 -16.61 -5.68 14.22
C ARG A 65 -17.13 -6.24 15.54
N GLY A 66 -17.22 -7.58 15.68
CA GLY A 66 -17.80 -8.26 16.85
C GLY A 66 -16.88 -8.43 18.06
N THR A 67 -15.67 -7.87 18.06
CA THR A 67 -14.73 -7.98 19.18
C THR A 67 -14.81 -6.71 20.03
N SER A 68 -15.46 -6.83 21.20
CA SER A 68 -15.85 -5.70 22.05
C SER A 68 -14.68 -4.81 22.53
N GLN A 69 -14.99 -3.54 22.85
CA GLN A 69 -14.18 -2.55 23.58
C GLN A 69 -12.94 -1.92 22.91
N ALA A 70 -12.48 -2.37 21.74
CA ALA A 70 -11.36 -1.70 21.07
C ALA A 70 -11.80 -0.44 20.29
N MET A 71 -12.14 0.66 20.99
CA MET A 71 -12.45 2.00 20.41
C MET A 71 -11.31 2.62 19.56
N ARG A 72 -10.27 1.85 19.18
CA ARG A 72 -9.02 2.35 18.58
C ARG A 72 -8.40 1.43 17.52
N SER A 73 -9.13 0.45 16.99
CA SER A 73 -8.64 -0.41 15.90
C SER A 73 -8.97 0.17 14.52
N TRP A 74 -8.08 -0.03 13.56
CA TRP A 74 -8.20 0.53 12.20
C TRP A 74 -7.95 -0.55 11.14
N ILE A 75 -8.71 -0.49 10.06
CA ILE A 75 -8.47 -1.27 8.84
C ILE A 75 -8.17 -0.25 7.74
N LEU A 76 -6.97 -0.32 7.18
CA LEU A 76 -6.56 0.49 6.03
C LEU A 76 -6.59 -0.42 4.79
N VAL A 77 -7.29 0.01 3.76
CA VAL A 77 -7.37 -0.71 2.49
C VAL A 77 -6.74 0.16 1.41
N THR A 78 -5.84 -0.41 0.63
CA THR A 78 -5.32 0.24 -0.59
C THR A 78 -5.81 -0.55 -1.81
N THR A 79 -6.31 0.18 -2.80
CA THR A 79 -6.84 -0.38 -4.04
C THR A 79 -6.61 0.60 -5.17
N ARG A 80 -6.59 0.08 -6.41
CA ARG A 80 -6.58 0.87 -7.64
C ARG A 80 -7.97 0.94 -8.28
N ASP A 81 -8.95 0.23 -7.73
CA ASP A 81 -10.27 0.05 -8.33
C ASP A 81 -11.34 0.84 -7.55
N GLN A 82 -11.93 1.84 -8.20
CA GLN A 82 -12.96 2.68 -7.60
C GLN A 82 -14.20 1.89 -7.17
N GLN A 83 -14.54 0.77 -7.85
CA GLN A 83 -15.68 -0.06 -7.46
C GLN A 83 -15.46 -0.71 -6.09
N VAL A 84 -14.22 -1.07 -5.76
CA VAL A 84 -13.86 -1.58 -4.43
C VAL A 84 -14.08 -0.48 -3.38
N VAL A 85 -13.67 0.75 -3.68
CA VAL A 85 -13.91 1.90 -2.78
C VAL A 85 -15.41 2.11 -2.56
N ASP A 86 -16.21 2.06 -3.62
CA ASP A 86 -17.66 2.29 -3.53
C ASP A 86 -18.39 1.18 -2.74
N ILE A 87 -17.95 -0.07 -2.87
CA ILE A 87 -18.42 -1.18 -2.02
C ILE A 87 -18.08 -0.93 -0.55
N MET A 88 -16.87 -0.42 -0.28
CA MET A 88 -16.38 -0.16 1.07
C MET A 88 -17.03 1.05 1.73
N LYS A 89 -17.57 2.00 0.97
CA LYS A 89 -18.30 3.18 1.50
C LYS A 89 -19.45 2.80 2.42
N ILE A 90 -20.05 1.63 2.21
CA ILE A 90 -21.10 1.07 3.07
C ILE A 90 -20.59 0.84 4.50
N SER A 91 -19.29 0.56 4.65
CA SER A 91 -18.63 0.23 5.91
C SER A 91 -17.69 1.30 6.45
N SER A 92 -17.22 2.26 5.64
CA SER A 92 -16.32 3.33 6.06
C SER A 92 -16.61 4.62 5.29
N HIS A 93 -16.74 5.74 6.00
CA HIS A 93 -17.00 7.04 5.39
C HIS A 93 -15.72 7.79 4.98
N GLN A 94 -14.54 7.23 5.28
CA GLN A 94 -13.26 7.90 5.04
C GLN A 94 -12.55 7.26 3.85
N GLU A 95 -12.53 7.97 2.73
CA GLU A 95 -11.71 7.66 1.55
C GLU A 95 -10.55 8.67 1.42
N TYR A 96 -9.41 8.21 0.93
CA TYR A 96 -8.28 9.08 0.60
C TYR A 96 -7.74 8.71 -0.77
N SER A 97 -8.01 9.57 -1.76
CA SER A 97 -7.45 9.43 -3.09
C SER A 97 -6.03 9.99 -3.11
N LEU A 98 -5.05 9.13 -3.41
CA LEU A 98 -3.66 9.55 -3.59
C LEU A 98 -3.58 10.50 -4.79
N LYS A 99 -3.09 11.71 -4.54
CA LYS A 99 -2.87 12.71 -5.59
C LYS A 99 -1.53 12.48 -6.29
N GLU A 100 -1.45 12.92 -7.53
CA GLU A 100 -0.19 13.04 -8.26
C GLU A 100 0.78 13.96 -7.53
N LEU A 101 2.08 13.66 -7.63
CA LEU A 101 3.12 14.53 -7.11
C LEU A 101 3.29 15.78 -7.97
N LEU A 102 3.76 16.85 -7.35
CA LEU A 102 4.20 18.04 -8.08
C LEU A 102 5.53 17.75 -8.79
N ASP A 103 5.79 18.44 -9.90
CA ASP A 103 7.02 18.25 -10.71
C ASP A 103 8.30 18.34 -9.86
N HIS A 104 8.34 19.27 -8.91
CA HIS A 104 9.49 19.42 -8.01
C HIS A 104 9.69 18.21 -7.09
N GLN A 105 8.62 17.53 -6.68
CA GLN A 105 8.70 16.32 -5.86
C GLN A 105 9.16 15.12 -6.70
N CYS A 106 8.69 14.99 -7.94
CA CYS A 106 9.25 14.04 -8.90
C CYS A 106 10.74 14.29 -9.15
N TRP A 107 11.15 15.56 -9.24
CA TRP A 107 12.55 15.92 -9.37
C TRP A 107 13.38 15.49 -8.16
N LEU A 108 12.87 15.65 -6.93
CA LEU A 108 13.56 15.15 -5.73
C LEU A 108 13.79 13.65 -5.78
N ILE A 109 12.77 12.86 -6.16
CA ILE A 109 12.88 11.39 -6.30
C ILE A 109 13.89 11.02 -7.39
N LEU A 110 13.81 11.69 -8.55
CA LEU A 110 14.70 11.42 -9.68
C LEU A 110 16.15 11.75 -9.32
N LYS A 111 16.37 12.92 -8.70
CA LYS A 111 17.69 13.38 -8.25
C LYS A 111 18.31 12.41 -7.25
N GLU A 112 17.55 12.01 -6.24
CA GLU A 112 18.02 11.07 -5.22
C GLU A 112 18.44 9.74 -5.86
N ASN A 113 17.62 9.19 -6.77
CA ASN A 113 17.93 7.91 -7.39
C ASN A 113 19.08 7.98 -8.42
N ALA A 114 19.24 9.10 -9.11
CA ALA A 114 20.30 9.26 -10.11
C ALA A 114 21.67 9.63 -9.50
N PHE A 115 21.67 10.51 -8.49
CA PHE A 115 22.90 11.10 -7.96
C PHE A 115 23.19 10.69 -6.52
N GLY A 116 22.20 10.19 -5.77
CA GLY A 116 22.33 9.95 -4.33
C GLY A 116 22.69 11.23 -3.59
N THR A 117 23.72 11.14 -2.74
CA THR A 117 24.27 12.29 -2.00
C THR A 117 25.18 13.19 -2.83
N ARG A 118 25.47 12.84 -4.10
CA ARG A 118 26.37 13.61 -4.96
C ARG A 118 25.71 14.93 -5.38
N GLN A 119 26.53 15.97 -5.54
CA GLN A 119 26.06 17.23 -6.10
C GLN A 119 25.66 17.04 -7.55
N VAL A 120 24.49 17.54 -7.93
CA VAL A 120 24.03 17.54 -9.32
C VAL A 120 24.73 18.68 -10.05
N PRO A 121 25.46 18.41 -11.15
CA PRO A 121 26.05 19.46 -11.98
C PRO A 121 24.99 20.46 -12.43
N ASN A 122 25.27 21.77 -12.37
CA ASN A 122 24.31 22.82 -12.74
C ASN A 122 23.70 22.61 -14.14
N ARG A 123 24.52 22.14 -15.11
CA ARG A 123 24.08 21.80 -16.48
C ARG A 123 22.98 20.72 -16.56
N LEU A 124 22.90 19.85 -15.55
CA LEU A 124 21.96 18.73 -15.51
C LEU A 124 20.69 19.03 -14.70
N GLN A 125 20.65 20.14 -13.94
CA GLN A 125 19.47 20.47 -13.12
C GLN A 125 18.24 20.75 -14.00
N ASP A 126 18.38 21.58 -15.02
CA ASP A 126 17.28 21.91 -15.95
C ASP A 126 16.82 20.68 -16.75
N ILE A 127 17.76 19.83 -17.15
CA ILE A 127 17.47 18.59 -17.88
C ILE A 127 16.72 17.63 -16.96
N GLY A 128 17.21 17.43 -15.74
CA GLY A 128 16.59 16.57 -14.75
C GLY A 128 15.19 17.03 -14.37
N PHE A 129 14.97 18.34 -14.24
CA PHE A 129 13.64 18.90 -14.01
C PHE A 129 12.70 18.65 -15.21
N LYS A 130 13.16 18.86 -16.46
CA LYS A 130 12.37 18.52 -17.65
C LYS A 130 11.98 17.04 -17.71
N ILE A 131 12.85 16.14 -17.25
CA ILE A 131 12.53 14.70 -17.13
C ILE A 131 11.48 14.47 -16.04
N ALA A 132 11.61 15.14 -14.89
CA ALA A 132 10.62 15.07 -13.82
C ALA A 132 9.21 15.51 -14.28
N GLN A 133 9.11 16.58 -15.09
CA GLN A 133 7.84 17.01 -15.69
C GLN A 133 7.22 15.92 -16.58
N LYS A 134 8.05 15.12 -17.28
CA LYS A 134 7.57 13.99 -18.07
C LYS A 134 7.08 12.81 -17.23
N CYS A 135 7.40 12.78 -15.93
CA CYS A 135 6.89 11.75 -15.00
C CYS A 135 5.41 11.97 -14.66
N ARG A 136 4.84 13.16 -14.94
CA ARG A 136 3.43 13.50 -14.70
C ARG A 136 2.98 13.14 -13.28
N GLY A 137 3.79 13.50 -12.30
CA GLY A 137 3.51 13.25 -10.89
C GLY A 137 3.57 11.79 -10.43
N LEU A 138 3.94 10.84 -11.28
CA LEU A 138 4.06 9.42 -10.91
C LEU A 138 5.39 9.16 -10.19
N PRO A 139 5.39 8.80 -8.89
CA PRO A 139 6.62 8.55 -8.13
C PRO A 139 7.44 7.39 -8.72
N LEU A 140 6.76 6.34 -9.21
CA LEU A 140 7.41 5.17 -9.79
C LEU A 140 8.14 5.51 -11.10
N ALA A 141 7.56 6.36 -11.95
CA ALA A 141 8.21 6.80 -13.18
C ALA A 141 9.49 7.59 -12.87
N ALA A 142 9.41 8.53 -11.91
CA ALA A 142 10.58 9.29 -11.47
C ALA A 142 11.68 8.40 -10.88
N SER A 143 11.29 7.37 -10.11
CA SER A 143 12.25 6.42 -9.53
C SER A 143 12.96 5.58 -10.59
N VAL A 144 12.21 5.02 -11.55
CA VAL A 144 12.79 4.23 -12.65
C VAL A 144 13.73 5.09 -13.50
N LEU A 145 13.31 6.28 -13.89
CA LEU A 145 14.14 7.18 -14.70
C LEU A 145 15.39 7.63 -13.94
N GLY A 146 15.27 7.94 -12.65
CA GLY A 146 16.42 8.25 -11.80
C GLY A 146 17.41 7.08 -11.72
N GLY A 147 16.92 5.86 -11.48
CA GLY A 147 17.75 4.65 -11.45
C GLY A 147 18.47 4.41 -12.78
N MET A 148 17.79 4.56 -13.91
CA MET A 148 18.41 4.44 -15.25
C MET A 148 19.50 5.48 -15.51
N LEU A 149 19.44 6.65 -14.89
CA LEU A 149 20.45 7.69 -15.00
C LEU A 149 21.66 7.45 -14.08
N CYS A 150 21.50 6.67 -13.00
CA CYS A 150 22.60 6.31 -12.11
C CYS A 150 23.69 5.49 -12.83
N ASP A 151 23.28 4.62 -13.76
CA ASP A 151 24.17 3.70 -14.48
C ASP A 151 24.86 4.35 -15.70
N LYS A 152 24.50 5.59 -16.04
CA LYS A 152 25.17 6.33 -17.09
C LYS A 152 26.31 7.13 -16.46
N GLY A 153 27.53 6.66 -16.66
CA GLY A 153 28.74 7.42 -16.34
C GLY A 153 28.60 8.85 -16.84
N ILE A 154 29.05 9.81 -16.04
CA ILE A 154 29.17 11.19 -16.46
C ILE A 154 30.40 11.23 -17.38
N ASP A 155 30.24 10.78 -18.61
CA ASP A 155 31.24 11.02 -19.64
C ASP A 155 31.23 12.53 -19.91
N GLU A 156 32.37 13.17 -19.64
CA GLU A 156 32.60 14.61 -19.76
C GLU A 156 32.60 15.10 -21.21
#